data_AF-A0A1S3X456-F1
#
_entry.id   AF-A0A1S3X456-F1
#
_cell.length_a   1.000
_cell.length_b   1.000
_cell.length_c   1.000
_cell.angle_alpha   90.00
_cell.angle_beta   90.00
_cell.angle_gamma   90.00
#
_symmetry.space_group_name_H-M   'P 1'
#
loop_
_entity.id
_entity.type
_entity.pdbx_description
1 polymer ?
#
loop_
_entity_poly.entity_id
_entity_poly.type
_entity_poly.pdbx_seq_one_letter_code
_entity_poly.pdbx_strand_id
1 'polypeptide(L)'
;MAEEDDEFRSLTDPDSDPESIPMFFDRNRHICYLEMMLELIPSPYQSQEINRLTLAYFTISGLDILRALDRVDKEGVINWVLSLQAHPRDEAELSNGQFYGFHGSRSSQFQSNENGDAIPNGSHLASTYCALSILKTLDYDFSLLDSTSIVKSMKNLQQPDGRYFLWLFFLWI
;
A
#
# COMPACT_ATOMS: atom_id res chain seq x y z
N MET A 1 -35.08 31.36 -25.89
CA MET A 1 -35.92 30.39 -26.63
C MET A 1 -34.94 29.34 -27.14
N ALA A 2 -34.73 28.31 -26.34
CA ALA A 2 -35.45 27.02 -26.41
C ALA A 2 -34.74 26.17 -27.49
N GLU A 3 -34.22 24.96 -27.23
CA GLU A 3 -34.60 23.92 -26.28
C GLU A 3 -33.43 22.92 -26.17
N GLU A 4 -33.22 22.37 -24.97
CA GLU A 4 -32.71 21.01 -24.79
C GLU A 4 -33.76 20.03 -25.35
N ASP A 5 -33.35 18.91 -25.94
CA ASP A 5 -33.84 17.58 -25.55
C ASP A 5 -33.40 16.47 -26.53
N ASP A 6 -32.80 15.45 -25.91
CA ASP A 6 -33.17 14.04 -26.06
C ASP A 6 -32.96 13.33 -27.40
N GLU A 7 -31.85 12.59 -27.50
CA GLU A 7 -31.86 11.35 -28.28
C GLU A 7 -31.24 10.22 -27.44
N PHE A 8 -32.04 9.76 -26.48
CA PHE A 8 -32.01 8.44 -25.85
C PHE A 8 -31.82 7.35 -26.92
N ARG A 9 -30.57 6.95 -27.18
CA ARG A 9 -30.28 5.80 -28.05
C ARG A 9 -30.76 4.52 -27.37
N SER A 10 -31.67 3.84 -28.08
CA SER A 10 -32.38 2.64 -27.70
C SER A 10 -31.50 1.58 -27.03
N LEU A 11 -31.70 1.38 -25.73
CA LEU A 11 -31.28 0.18 -25.01
C LEU A 11 -32.46 -0.80 -25.01
N THR A 12 -32.61 -1.58 -26.06
CA THR A 12 -33.30 -2.87 -26.04
C THR A 12 -32.96 -3.60 -27.34
N ASP A 13 -31.85 -4.32 -27.30
CA ASP A 13 -31.59 -5.39 -28.25
C ASP A 13 -32.56 -6.55 -27.89
N PRO A 14 -33.49 -6.96 -28.76
CA PRO A 14 -34.51 -7.96 -28.42
C PRO A 14 -33.95 -9.37 -28.18
N ASP A 15 -32.65 -9.59 -28.45
CA ASP A 15 -31.94 -10.86 -28.20
C ASP A 15 -31.08 -10.84 -26.91
N SER A 16 -31.11 -9.77 -26.09
CA SER A 16 -30.34 -9.75 -24.85
C SER A 16 -31.00 -10.56 -23.74
N ASP A 17 -30.23 -11.48 -23.14
CA ASP A 17 -30.62 -12.27 -21.98
C ASP A 17 -31.07 -11.33 -20.84
N PRO A 18 -32.31 -11.44 -20.34
CA PRO A 18 -32.86 -10.54 -19.31
C PRO A 18 -32.11 -10.60 -17.96
N GLU A 19 -31.21 -11.56 -17.76
CA GLU A 19 -30.31 -11.60 -16.59
C GLU A 19 -28.90 -11.04 -16.86
N SER A 20 -28.59 -10.62 -18.09
CA SER A 20 -27.30 -10.02 -18.42
C SER A 20 -27.24 -8.56 -17.96
N ILE A 21 -26.93 -8.36 -16.68
CA ILE A 21 -26.59 -7.03 -16.15
C ILE A 21 -25.41 -6.49 -16.98
N PRO A 22 -25.55 -5.35 -17.68
CA PRO A 22 -24.41 -4.75 -18.36
C PRO A 22 -23.34 -4.46 -17.31
N MET A 23 -22.22 -5.15 -17.41
CA MET A 23 -21.03 -4.91 -16.58
C MET A 23 -20.39 -3.59 -17.02
N PHE A 24 -21.02 -2.47 -16.67
CA PHE A 24 -20.51 -1.15 -16.96
C PHE A 24 -19.38 -0.79 -15.99
N PHE A 25 -18.22 -0.44 -16.53
CA PHE A 25 -17.09 0.02 -15.74
C PHE A 25 -17.25 1.51 -15.39
N ASP A 26 -17.71 1.78 -14.17
CA ASP A 26 -17.84 3.15 -13.65
C ASP A 26 -16.52 3.66 -13.06
N ARG A 27 -15.69 4.23 -13.93
CA ARG A 27 -14.38 4.79 -13.56
C ARG A 27 -14.45 5.77 -12.37
N ASN A 28 -15.45 6.66 -12.34
CA ASN A 28 -15.52 7.71 -11.33
C ASN A 28 -15.88 7.14 -9.96
N ARG A 29 -16.75 6.13 -9.94
CA ARG A 29 -17.07 5.40 -8.70
C ARG A 29 -15.87 4.66 -8.14
N HIS A 30 -15.04 4.06 -8.99
CA HIS A 30 -13.78 3.43 -8.56
C HIS A 30 -12.80 4.45 -7.98
N ILE A 31 -12.62 5.61 -8.62
CA ILE A 31 -11.74 6.67 -8.11
C ILE A 31 -12.22 7.14 -6.72
N CYS A 32 -13.51 7.45 -6.58
CA CYS A 32 -14.08 7.90 -5.30
C CYS A 32 -13.86 6.86 -4.18
N TYR A 33 -14.05 5.57 -4.48
CA TYR A 33 -13.78 4.49 -3.53
C TYR A 33 -12.30 4.45 -3.11
N LEU A 34 -11.38 4.59 -4.07
CA LEU A 34 -9.94 4.57 -3.80
C LEU A 34 -9.52 5.80 -2.97
N GLU A 35 -10.03 6.99 -3.29
CA GLU A 35 -9.77 8.21 -2.50
C GLU A 35 -10.19 8.03 -1.04
N MET A 36 -11.42 7.54 -0.81
CA MET A 36 -11.91 7.24 0.54
C MET A 36 -11.00 6.25 1.27
N MET A 37 -10.58 5.17 0.61
CA MET A 37 -9.70 4.15 1.19
C MET A 37 -8.30 4.68 1.53
N LEU A 38 -7.82 5.71 0.83
CA LEU A 38 -6.53 6.35 1.12
C LEU A 38 -6.60 7.22 2.38
N GLU A 39 -7.71 7.94 2.57
CA GLU A 39 -7.93 8.82 3.71
C GLU A 39 -8.26 8.03 4.99
N LEU A 40 -9.21 7.10 4.90
CA LEU A 40 -9.72 6.36 6.04
C LEU A 40 -10.04 4.91 5.69
N ILE A 41 -9.61 4.00 6.55
CA ILE A 41 -9.98 2.59 6.45
C ILE A 41 -11.40 2.40 7.03
N PRO A 42 -12.37 1.87 6.25
CA PRO A 42 -13.70 1.57 6.76
C PRO A 42 -13.65 0.56 7.91
N SER A 43 -14.59 0.65 8.86
CA SER A 43 -14.63 -0.22 10.06
C SER A 43 -14.48 -1.74 9.79
N PRO A 44 -15.07 -2.33 8.72
CA PRO A 44 -14.85 -3.74 8.41
C PRO A 44 -13.38 -4.12 8.12
N TYR A 45 -12.56 -3.16 7.71
CA TYR A 45 -11.14 -3.33 7.41
C TYR A 45 -10.24 -2.91 8.58
N GLN A 46 -10.78 -2.59 9.76
CA GLN A 46 -9.98 -2.15 10.91
C GLN A 46 -8.92 -3.19 11.31
N SER A 47 -9.19 -4.49 11.15
CA SER A 47 -8.21 -5.56 11.39
C SER A 47 -7.01 -5.50 10.43
N GLN A 48 -7.16 -4.82 9.30
CA GLN A 48 -6.11 -4.63 8.29
C GLN A 48 -5.28 -3.38 8.53
N GLU A 49 -5.46 -2.65 9.64
CA GLU A 49 -4.65 -1.46 9.95
C GLU A 49 -3.15 -1.79 10.02
N ILE A 50 -2.78 -3.01 10.44
CA ILE A 50 -1.37 -3.45 10.42
C ILE A 50 -0.79 -3.53 9.00
N ASN A 51 -1.64 -3.63 7.98
CA ASN A 51 -1.32 -3.70 6.56
C ASN A 51 -1.70 -2.41 5.82
N ARG A 52 -1.84 -1.29 6.54
CA ARG A 52 -2.27 -0.01 5.96
C ARG A 52 -1.40 0.43 4.78
N LEU A 53 -0.09 0.22 4.85
CA LEU A 53 0.84 0.51 3.75
C LEU A 53 0.56 -0.34 2.51
N THR A 54 0.18 -1.60 2.68
CA THR A 54 -0.22 -2.49 1.58
C THR A 54 -1.54 -2.03 0.95
N LEU A 55 -2.51 -1.64 1.76
CA LEU A 55 -3.76 -1.07 1.27
C LEU A 55 -3.52 0.23 0.50
N ALA A 56 -2.67 1.11 1.03
CA ALA A 56 -2.27 2.33 0.33
C ALA A 56 -1.59 2.02 -1.02
N TYR A 57 -0.77 0.98 -1.08
CA TYR A 57 -0.15 0.53 -2.34
C TYR A 57 -1.19 0.14 -3.38
N PHE A 58 -2.19 -0.68 -3.02
CA PHE A 58 -3.27 -1.03 -3.94
C PHE A 58 -4.07 0.19 -4.36
N THR A 59 -4.36 1.08 -3.42
CA THR A 59 -5.13 2.30 -3.67
C THR A 59 -4.42 3.24 -4.65
N ILE A 60 -3.15 3.55 -4.41
CA ILE A 60 -2.35 4.47 -5.22
C ILE A 60 -2.08 3.85 -6.61
N SER A 61 -1.77 2.56 -6.66
CA SER A 61 -1.59 1.86 -7.94
C SER A 61 -2.90 1.84 -8.75
N GLY A 62 -4.04 1.66 -8.08
CA GLY A 62 -5.36 1.76 -8.72
C GLY A 62 -5.61 3.15 -9.30
N LEU A 63 -5.32 4.21 -8.53
CA LEU A 63 -5.46 5.59 -9.01
C LEU A 63 -4.54 5.89 -10.19
N ASP A 64 -3.32 5.35 -10.21
CA ASP A 64 -2.41 5.47 -11.35
C ASP A 64 -2.94 4.78 -12.61
N ILE A 65 -3.40 3.54 -12.47
CA ILE A 65 -4.04 2.78 -13.57
C ILE A 65 -5.23 3.57 -14.14
N LEU A 66 -6.01 4.21 -13.27
CA LEU A 66 -7.16 5.02 -13.67
C LEU A 66 -6.79 6.42 -14.16
N ARG A 67 -5.50 6.82 -14.17
CA ARG A 67 -5.04 8.18 -14.52
C ARG A 67 -5.68 9.25 -13.63
N ALA A 68 -5.62 9.04 -12.32
CA ALA A 68 -6.22 9.91 -11.30
C ALA A 68 -5.23 10.26 -10.16
N LEU A 69 -3.91 10.16 -10.38
CA LEU A 69 -2.90 10.53 -9.40
C LEU A 69 -2.87 12.03 -9.08
N ASP A 70 -3.46 12.87 -9.92
CA ASP A 70 -3.65 14.30 -9.68
C ASP A 70 -4.53 14.58 -8.45
N ARG A 71 -5.34 13.61 -8.03
CA ARG A 71 -6.19 13.73 -6.84
C ARG A 71 -5.51 13.37 -5.53
N VAL A 72 -4.28 12.86 -5.59
CA VAL A 72 -3.53 12.41 -4.41
C VAL A 72 -2.68 13.55 -3.88
N ASP A 73 -2.71 13.78 -2.57
CA ASP A 73 -1.68 14.56 -1.88
C ASP A 73 -0.35 13.81 -1.89
N LYS A 74 0.41 13.99 -2.98
CA LYS A 74 1.65 13.23 -3.22
C LYS A 74 2.67 13.46 -2.12
N GLU A 75 2.87 14.71 -1.70
CA GLU A 75 3.86 15.05 -0.67
C GLU A 75 3.46 14.48 0.70
N GLY A 76 2.18 14.61 1.08
CA GLY A 76 1.68 14.01 2.33
C GLY A 76 1.85 12.49 2.36
N VAL A 77 1.53 11.81 1.25
CA VAL A 77 1.70 10.36 1.14
C VAL A 77 3.17 9.96 1.17
N ILE A 78 4.06 10.65 0.42
CA ILE A 78 5.51 10.38 0.44
C ILE A 78 6.05 10.53 1.86
N ASN A 79 5.76 11.63 2.54
CA ASN A 79 6.21 11.88 3.91
C ASN A 79 5.69 10.82 4.88
N TRP A 80 4.43 10.40 4.72
CA TRP A 80 3.87 9.32 5.51
C TRP A 80 4.57 7.99 5.26
N VAL A 81 4.80 7.58 4.00
CA VAL A 81 5.50 6.33 3.66
C VAL A 81 6.92 6.34 4.22
N LEU A 82 7.68 7.44 4.04
CA LEU A 82 9.03 7.57 4.59
C LEU A 82 9.05 7.48 6.12
N SER A 83 8.02 7.99 6.81
CA SER A 83 7.90 7.86 8.27
C SER A 83 7.73 6.41 8.78
N LEU A 84 7.48 5.46 7.87
CA LEU A 84 7.37 4.04 8.18
C LEU A 84 8.68 3.28 7.95
N GLN A 85 9.75 3.93 7.48
CA GLN A 85 11.05 3.29 7.34
C GLN A 85 11.67 3.01 8.72
N ALA A 86 12.09 1.78 8.94
CA ALA A 86 12.90 1.39 10.08
C ALA A 86 14.35 1.84 9.86
N HIS A 87 14.92 2.50 10.86
CA HIS A 87 16.33 2.92 10.82
C HIS A 87 17.12 2.26 11.96
N PRO A 88 18.31 1.69 11.67
CA PRO A 88 19.20 1.23 12.72
C PRO A 88 19.73 2.43 13.50
N ARG A 89 19.95 2.27 14.80
CA ARG A 89 20.54 3.34 15.64
C ARG A 89 22.04 3.51 15.39
N ASP A 90 22.71 2.42 15.04
CA ASP A 90 24.13 2.37 14.71
C ASP A 90 24.43 1.21 13.74
N GLU A 91 25.67 1.15 13.22
CA GLU A 91 26.10 0.06 12.33
C GLU A 91 26.18 -1.31 13.04
N ALA A 92 26.28 -1.36 14.37
CA ALA A 92 26.32 -2.62 15.11
C ALA A 92 24.94 -3.30 15.10
N GLU A 93 23.87 -2.51 15.15
CA GLU A 93 22.50 -2.98 15.01
C GLU A 93 22.22 -3.65 13.65
N LEU A 94 22.93 -3.34 12.57
CA LEU A 94 22.75 -4.05 11.28
C LEU A 94 23.09 -5.56 11.36
N SER A 95 23.85 -5.96 12.37
CA SER A 95 24.25 -7.35 12.61
C SER A 95 23.36 -8.10 13.62
N ASN A 96 22.32 -7.45 14.16
CA ASN A 96 21.43 -8.05 15.17
C ASN A 96 20.41 -9.06 14.58
N GLY A 97 20.47 -9.33 13.28
CA GLY A 97 19.55 -10.22 12.56
C GLY A 97 18.21 -9.59 12.18
N GLN A 98 17.98 -8.31 12.48
CA GLN A 98 16.77 -7.59 12.08
C GLN A 98 16.87 -7.09 10.64
N PHE A 99 15.70 -6.84 10.05
CA PHE A 99 15.54 -6.19 8.77
C PHE A 99 15.09 -4.74 8.98
N TYR A 100 15.73 -3.81 8.28
CA TYR A 100 15.52 -2.35 8.36
C TYR A 100 14.94 -1.82 7.04
N GLY A 101 13.77 -2.33 6.67
CA GLY A 101 12.92 -1.88 5.59
C GLY A 101 11.76 -1.00 6.08
N PHE A 102 10.53 -1.29 5.67
CA PHE A 102 9.34 -0.52 6.07
C PHE A 102 8.38 -1.32 6.93
N HIS A 103 7.70 -0.63 7.84
CA HIS A 103 6.60 -1.15 8.64
C HIS A 103 5.28 -1.05 7.87
N GLY A 104 4.33 -1.95 8.16
CA GLY A 104 3.01 -1.93 7.53
C GLY A 104 2.10 -0.80 8.01
N SER A 105 2.37 -0.28 9.22
CA SER A 105 1.66 0.85 9.83
C SER A 105 2.42 1.40 11.04
N ARG A 106 1.97 2.53 11.60
CA ARG A 106 2.52 3.06 12.86
C ARG A 106 2.28 2.11 14.05
N SER A 107 1.12 1.47 14.11
CA SER A 107 0.80 0.50 15.18
C SER A 107 1.65 -0.78 15.09
N SER A 108 2.14 -1.13 13.89
CA SER A 108 3.03 -2.27 13.70
C SER A 108 4.49 -2.01 14.10
N GLN A 109 4.87 -0.78 14.47
CA GLN A 109 6.26 -0.45 14.83
C GLN A 109 6.67 -1.00 16.20
N PHE A 110 5.71 -1.31 17.07
CA PHE A 110 5.97 -1.76 18.43
C PHE A 110 5.15 -3.01 18.75
N GLN A 111 5.78 -3.97 19.42
CA GLN A 111 5.11 -5.12 20.03
C GLN A 111 5.14 -4.97 21.56
N SER A 112 4.05 -5.32 22.23
CA SER A 112 4.03 -5.38 23.69
C SER A 112 4.66 -6.67 24.17
N ASN A 113 5.66 -6.59 25.04
CA ASN A 113 6.21 -7.76 25.73
C ASN A 113 5.29 -8.23 26.87
N GLU A 114 5.54 -9.42 27.43
CA GLU A 114 4.80 -9.96 28.60
C GLU A 114 4.83 -9.01 29.82
N ASN A 115 5.85 -8.16 29.90
CA ASN A 115 6.00 -7.14 30.94
C ASN A 115 5.31 -5.80 30.61
N GLY A 116 4.67 -5.68 29.45
CA GLY A 116 4.04 -4.44 28.97
C GLY A 116 4.98 -3.45 28.28
N ASP A 117 6.27 -3.78 28.16
CA ASP A 117 7.26 -2.94 27.47
C ASP A 117 7.05 -2.97 25.95
N ALA A 118 7.11 -1.81 25.30
CA ALA A 118 7.05 -1.68 23.85
C ALA A 118 8.42 -2.01 23.23
N ILE A 119 8.54 -3.18 22.60
CA ILE A 119 9.73 -3.61 21.87
C ILE A 119 9.55 -3.21 20.39
N PRO A 120 10.55 -2.58 19.74
CA PRO A 120 10.49 -2.33 18.30
C PRO A 120 10.25 -3.62 17.53
N ASN A 121 9.18 -3.65 16.75
CA ASN A 121 8.89 -4.76 15.84
C ASN A 121 9.91 -4.75 14.69
N GLY A 122 10.18 -5.91 14.09
CA GLY A 122 10.92 -5.96 12.84
C GLY A 122 10.09 -5.36 11.69
N SER A 123 10.75 -4.70 10.74
CA SER A 123 10.11 -4.31 9.49
C SER A 123 9.84 -5.54 8.61
N HIS A 124 8.98 -5.40 7.59
CA HIS A 124 8.54 -6.53 6.76
C HIS A 124 8.90 -6.32 5.28
N LEU A 125 9.40 -7.36 4.62
CA LEU A 125 9.80 -7.29 3.21
C LEU A 125 8.63 -6.97 2.28
N ALA A 126 7.43 -7.47 2.57
CA ALA A 126 6.21 -7.16 1.82
C ALA A 126 5.84 -5.66 1.94
N SER A 127 5.91 -5.11 3.15
CA SER A 127 5.70 -3.68 3.41
C SER A 127 6.77 -2.82 2.73
N THR A 128 8.04 -3.25 2.73
CA THR A 128 9.12 -2.60 1.97
C THR A 128 8.81 -2.55 0.49
N TYR A 129 8.35 -3.65 -0.12
CA TYR A 129 7.95 -3.65 -1.52
C TYR A 129 6.81 -2.64 -1.78
N CYS A 130 5.80 -2.59 -0.91
CA CYS A 130 4.69 -1.66 -1.03
C CYS A 130 5.16 -0.20 -0.93
N ALA A 131 6.01 0.13 0.05
CA ALA A 131 6.57 1.47 0.21
C ALA A 131 7.36 1.90 -1.04
N LEU A 132 8.30 1.07 -1.49
CA LEU A 132 9.12 1.38 -2.67
C LEU A 132 8.25 1.55 -3.92
N SER A 133 7.21 0.72 -4.08
CA SER A 133 6.29 0.84 -5.20
C SER A 133 5.50 2.15 -5.15
N ILE A 134 4.97 2.54 -3.98
CA ILE A 134 4.28 3.83 -3.80
C ILE A 134 5.21 5.00 -4.13
N LEU A 135 6.41 5.01 -3.54
CA LEU A 135 7.41 6.06 -3.78
C LEU A 135 7.72 6.17 -5.26
N LYS A 136 7.88 5.04 -5.96
CA LYS A 136 8.14 5.02 -7.39
C LYS A 136 6.96 5.58 -8.20
N THR A 137 5.73 5.18 -7.87
CA THR A 137 4.50 5.66 -8.55
C THR A 137 4.28 7.16 -8.36
N LEU A 138 4.75 7.73 -7.25
CA LEU A 138 4.65 9.16 -6.96
C LEU A 138 5.87 9.96 -7.43
N ASP A 139 6.74 9.36 -8.26
CA ASP A 139 7.96 9.98 -8.80
C ASP A 139 8.95 10.48 -7.73
N TYR A 140 9.03 9.78 -6.59
CA TYR A 140 10.01 10.08 -5.56
C TYR A 140 11.45 9.78 -6.02
N ASP A 141 12.38 10.66 -5.66
CA ASP A 141 13.80 10.48 -5.95
C ASP A 141 14.46 9.51 -4.95
N PHE A 142 14.73 8.30 -5.42
CA PHE A 142 15.41 7.26 -4.64
C PHE A 142 16.87 7.61 -4.27
N SER A 143 17.47 8.63 -4.87
CA SER A 143 18.81 9.10 -4.44
C SER A 143 18.81 9.61 -3.00
N LEU A 144 17.65 10.05 -2.50
CA LEU A 144 17.43 10.55 -1.15
C LEU A 144 17.09 9.45 -0.13
N LEU A 145 16.77 8.23 -0.61
CA LEU A 145 16.40 7.11 0.24
C LEU A 145 17.64 6.43 0.82
N ASP A 146 17.61 6.12 2.12
CA ASP A 146 18.61 5.22 2.74
C ASP A 146 18.39 3.77 2.28
N SER A 147 18.80 3.49 1.05
CA SER A 147 18.82 2.15 0.46
C SER A 147 19.93 1.27 1.06
N THR A 148 20.92 1.86 1.71
CA THR A 148 22.07 1.14 2.27
C THR A 148 21.64 0.27 3.44
N SER A 149 20.88 0.84 4.38
CA SER A 149 20.37 0.09 5.54
C SER A 149 19.43 -1.04 5.10
N ILE A 150 18.58 -0.80 4.11
CA ILE A 150 17.65 -1.81 3.56
C ILE A 150 18.44 -2.97 2.95
N VAL A 151 19.41 -2.69 2.07
CA VAL A 151 20.18 -3.74 1.38
C VAL A 151 21.09 -4.51 2.33
N LYS A 152 21.78 -3.81 3.25
CA LYS A 152 22.65 -4.47 4.24
C LYS A 152 21.85 -5.43 5.12
N SER A 153 20.73 -4.97 5.65
CA SER A 153 19.88 -5.77 6.56
C SER A 153 19.08 -6.86 5.84
N MET A 154 18.81 -6.73 4.54
CA MET A 154 18.16 -7.77 3.73
C MET A 154 18.95 -9.08 3.69
N LYS A 155 20.29 -9.03 3.87
CA LYS A 155 21.13 -10.23 4.00
C LYS A 155 20.73 -11.09 5.20
N ASN A 156 20.22 -10.47 6.27
CA ASN A 156 19.75 -11.19 7.46
C ASN A 156 18.50 -12.04 7.16
N LEU A 157 17.79 -11.75 6.07
CA LEU A 157 16.67 -12.55 5.60
C LEU A 157 17.10 -13.69 4.67
N GLN A 158 18.34 -13.70 4.17
CA GLN A 158 18.76 -14.70 3.18
C GLN A 158 19.05 -16.05 3.86
N GLN A 159 18.40 -17.10 3.39
CA GLN A 159 18.59 -18.48 3.83
C GLN A 159 19.78 -19.14 3.09
N PRO A 160 20.35 -20.24 3.63
CA PRO A 160 21.48 -20.94 3.00
C PRO A 160 21.21 -21.46 1.59
N ASP A 161 19.94 -21.68 1.23
CA ASP A 161 19.51 -22.11 -0.09
C ASP A 161 19.26 -20.95 -1.08
N GLY A 162 19.56 -19.71 -0.67
CA GLY A 162 19.41 -18.50 -1.47
C GLY A 162 18.01 -17.90 -1.46
N ARG A 163 17.02 -18.51 -0.79
CA ARG A 163 15.69 -17.91 -0.61
C ARG A 163 15.72 -16.83 0.47
N TYR A 164 14.77 -15.91 0.42
CA TYR A 164 14.60 -14.93 1.49
C TYR A 164 13.50 -15.41 2.43
N PHE A 165 13.79 -15.38 3.73
CA PHE A 165 12.81 -15.56 4.79
C PHE A 165 11.85 -14.38 4.76
N LEU A 166 10.66 -14.64 4.27
CA LEU A 166 9.55 -13.72 4.37
C LEU A 166 8.94 -13.96 5.76
N TRP A 167 9.07 -13.00 6.68
CA TRP A 167 8.21 -12.98 7.87
C TRP A 167 6.77 -13.16 7.36
N LEU A 168 6.19 -14.28 7.76
CA LEU A 168 5.27 -15.07 6.95
C LEU A 168 4.09 -14.27 6.38
N PHE A 169 3.88 -14.45 5.08
CA PHE A 169 2.65 -14.17 4.32
C PHE A 169 1.42 -15.00 4.79
N PHE A 170 1.42 -15.57 5.99
CA PHE A 170 0.39 -16.50 6.47
C PHE A 170 -0.79 -15.83 7.20
N LEU A 171 -1.13 -14.60 6.83
CA LEU A 171 -2.36 -13.97 7.33
C LEU A 171 -3.21 -13.31 6.25
N TRP A 172 -3.07 -13.76 5.00
CA TRP A 172 -3.79 -13.18 3.85
C TRP A 172 -4.38 -14.21 2.87
N ILE A 173 -4.82 -15.37 3.39
CA ILE A 173 -5.98 -16.16 2.89
C ILE A 173 -6.68 -16.75 4.11
#